data_AF-A0A9P3UMM1-F1
#
_entry.id   AF-A0A9P3UMM1-F1
#
_cell.length_a   1.000
_cell.length_b   1.000
_cell.length_c   1.000
_cell.angle_alpha   90.00
_cell.angle_beta   90.00
_cell.angle_gamma   90.00
#
_symmetry.space_group_name_H-M   'P 1'
#
loop_
_entity.id
_entity.type
_entity.pdbx_description
1 polymer ?
#
loop_
_entity_poly.entity_id
_entity_poly.type
_entity_poly.pdbx_seq_one_letter_code
_entity_poly.pdbx_strand_id
1 'polypeptide(L)'
;MLPNASHFTINDGTFTEIHSGSVDQSKHYHLYIFGSLQDEIQAGLRPPLDEGTLKELVASVEARIPQEGEAAQTDIQAGQSDEAQGPETPAEPEIIPTVKQLVIYTNTDNANKKLKKATNIVFTLTPPGSPPSGKSWPTIVWKTLQFLPLTMMKKDCAWSDETGISIVREKDNSTIHPDNARIVIKPRHMAVTAQFGLINKSSFSSRFALCVVDRSRPESDRFCPVIDVRDLKEDDLFMCGPPVGLQAYAVPADVKERRLIDTSQYRPLFPKPIDVRTLKAKTTFRLYSHPSGRVVLDKE
;
A
#
# COMPACT_ATOMS: atom_id res chain seq x y z
N MET A 1 -6.00 -28.12 -18.52
CA MET A 1 -4.93 -28.14 -17.50
C MET A 1 -4.81 -26.74 -16.93
N LEU A 2 -5.19 -26.57 -15.66
CA LEU A 2 -5.04 -25.30 -14.94
C LEU A 2 -3.57 -25.15 -14.53
N PRO A 3 -2.98 -23.94 -14.59
CA PRO A 3 -1.63 -23.74 -14.07
C PRO A 3 -1.64 -23.96 -12.56
N ASN A 4 -0.61 -24.66 -12.06
CA ASN A 4 -0.41 -24.96 -10.65
C ASN A 4 -0.54 -23.68 -9.81
N ALA A 5 -1.51 -23.66 -8.89
CA ALA A 5 -1.62 -22.61 -7.90
C ALA A 5 -0.42 -22.73 -6.94
N SER A 6 0.44 -21.71 -6.91
CA SER A 6 1.48 -21.62 -5.89
C SER A 6 0.82 -21.21 -4.58
N HIS A 7 0.71 -22.17 -3.67
CA HIS A 7 0.31 -21.94 -2.28
C HIS A 7 1.58 -21.72 -1.46
N PHE A 8 1.64 -20.63 -0.71
CA PHE A 8 2.71 -20.38 0.26
C PHE A 8 2.08 -20.32 1.65
N THR A 9 2.56 -21.18 2.55
CA THR A 9 2.22 -21.23 3.98
C THR A 9 3.42 -20.75 4.78
N ILE A 10 3.21 -19.93 5.81
CA ILE A 10 4.28 -19.29 6.59
C ILE A 10 3.93 -19.37 8.08
N ASN A 11 4.85 -19.92 8.88
CA ASN A 11 4.81 -19.94 10.35
C ASN A 11 5.88 -18.98 10.91
N ASP A 12 5.66 -18.44 12.11
CA ASP A 12 6.65 -17.76 13.00
C ASP A 12 6.84 -16.22 12.90
N GLY A 13 5.75 -15.45 12.84
CA GLY A 13 5.68 -14.11 13.46
C GLY A 13 6.54 -12.97 12.88
N THR A 14 7.34 -13.18 11.83
CA THR A 14 8.06 -12.11 11.10
C THR A 14 8.04 -12.34 9.59
N PHE A 15 7.66 -11.32 8.82
CA PHE A 15 7.62 -11.35 7.35
C PHE A 15 8.70 -10.44 6.76
N THR A 16 9.43 -10.96 5.76
CA THR A 16 10.40 -10.16 4.99
C THR A 16 9.99 -9.96 3.52
N GLU A 17 9.35 -10.93 2.86
CA GLU A 17 9.00 -10.79 1.43
C GLU A 17 7.98 -11.83 0.93
N ILE A 18 7.08 -11.44 0.00
CA ILE A 18 6.30 -12.39 -0.83
C ILE A 18 6.67 -12.13 -2.29
N HIS A 19 7.28 -13.12 -2.94
CA HIS A 19 7.57 -13.10 -4.37
C HIS A 19 6.32 -13.59 -5.13
N SER A 20 5.64 -12.70 -5.85
CA SER A 20 4.66 -13.13 -6.86
C SER A 20 5.40 -13.78 -8.03
N GLY A 21 4.94 -14.91 -8.55
CA GLY A 21 5.52 -15.52 -9.75
C GLY A 21 5.21 -14.73 -11.03
N SER A 22 5.98 -14.98 -12.10
CA SER A 22 5.75 -14.44 -13.44
C SER A 22 4.44 -14.92 -14.02
N VAL A 23 3.66 -13.98 -14.53
CA VAL A 23 2.33 -14.22 -15.07
C VAL A 23 2.24 -13.63 -16.48
N ASP A 24 1.77 -14.45 -17.42
CA ASP A 24 1.52 -14.10 -18.82
C ASP A 24 0.64 -12.83 -18.91
N GLN A 25 1.12 -11.81 -19.64
CA GLN A 25 0.54 -10.46 -19.73
C GLN A 25 -0.91 -10.42 -20.28
N SER A 26 -1.41 -11.55 -20.77
CA SER A 26 -2.74 -11.70 -21.38
C SER A 26 -3.88 -11.95 -20.39
N LYS A 27 -3.61 -12.16 -19.10
CA LYS A 27 -4.65 -12.51 -18.11
C LYS A 27 -4.52 -11.67 -16.82
N HIS A 28 -5.64 -11.16 -16.32
CA HIS A 28 -5.72 -10.54 -14.99
C HIS A 28 -5.64 -11.64 -13.92
N TYR A 29 -4.89 -11.43 -12.83
CA TYR A 29 -4.84 -12.36 -11.69
C TYR A 29 -5.07 -11.58 -10.41
N HIS A 30 -5.64 -12.25 -9.42
CA HIS A 30 -5.83 -11.74 -8.06
C HIS A 30 -4.84 -12.45 -7.13
N LEU A 31 -4.08 -11.66 -6.37
CA LEU A 31 -3.30 -12.13 -5.23
C LEU A 31 -4.21 -12.16 -4.01
N TYR A 32 -4.47 -13.33 -3.45
CA TYR A 32 -5.23 -13.48 -2.21
C TYR A 32 -4.26 -13.64 -1.04
N ILE A 33 -4.42 -12.80 -0.03
CA ILE A 33 -3.71 -12.90 1.24
C ILE A 33 -4.73 -13.35 2.28
N PHE A 34 -4.51 -14.54 2.84
CA PHE A 34 -5.29 -15.14 3.91
C PHE A 34 -4.44 -15.10 5.18
N GLY A 35 -4.99 -14.78 6.35
CA GLY A 35 -4.23 -14.98 7.57
C GLY A 35 -5.04 -15.02 8.85
N SER A 36 -4.44 -15.61 9.88
CA SER A 36 -4.90 -15.60 11.27
C SER A 36 -3.93 -14.77 12.13
N LEU A 37 -4.40 -14.23 13.26
CA LEU A 37 -3.55 -13.48 14.22
C LEU A 37 -2.52 -14.36 14.94
N GLN A 38 -2.66 -15.68 14.88
CA GLN A 38 -1.87 -16.67 15.59
C GLN A 38 -0.99 -17.48 14.64
N ASP A 39 -0.15 -16.79 13.86
CA ASP A 39 1.02 -17.38 13.20
C ASP A 39 0.88 -17.93 11.77
N GLU A 40 -0.20 -17.66 11.04
CA GLU A 40 -0.23 -18.06 9.62
C GLU A 40 -0.80 -16.96 8.71
N ILE A 41 0.02 -16.42 7.80
CA ILE A 41 -0.47 -15.67 6.63
C ILE A 41 -0.09 -16.45 5.38
N GLN A 42 -1.10 -17.00 4.69
CA GLN A 42 -0.95 -17.64 3.40
C GLN A 42 -1.17 -16.64 2.27
N ALA A 43 -0.41 -16.76 1.18
CA ALA A 43 -0.67 -16.01 -0.05
C ALA A 43 -0.81 -16.96 -1.23
N GLY A 44 -1.75 -16.66 -2.12
CA GLY A 44 -1.99 -17.45 -3.34
C GLY A 44 -2.35 -16.56 -4.52
N LEU A 45 -1.89 -16.93 -5.72
CA LEU A 45 -2.29 -16.30 -6.99
C LEU A 45 -3.39 -17.12 -7.64
N ARG A 46 -4.50 -16.50 -8.05
CA ARG A 46 -5.56 -17.16 -8.85
C ARG A 46 -6.10 -16.26 -9.98
N PRO A 47 -6.66 -16.85 -11.05
CA PRO A 47 -7.37 -16.10 -12.11
C PRO A 47 -8.55 -15.28 -11.55
N PRO A 48 -9.15 -14.36 -12.34
CA PRO A 48 -10.37 -13.65 -11.95
C PRO A 48 -11.49 -14.66 -11.80
N LEU A 49 -12.07 -14.71 -10.61
CA LEU A 49 -13.17 -15.60 -10.29
C LEU A 49 -14.47 -14.79 -10.27
N ASP A 50 -15.56 -15.40 -10.72
CA ASP A 50 -16.88 -14.89 -10.38
C ASP A 50 -17.18 -15.09 -8.89
N GLU A 51 -18.13 -14.32 -8.36
CA GLU A 51 -18.49 -14.28 -6.95
C GLU A 51 -18.99 -15.65 -6.42
N GLY A 52 -19.50 -16.52 -7.29
CA GLY A 52 -19.94 -17.88 -6.97
C GLY A 52 -18.77 -18.83 -6.72
N THR A 53 -17.76 -18.78 -7.58
CA THR A 53 -16.54 -19.60 -7.46
C THR A 53 -15.70 -19.18 -6.24
N LEU A 54 -15.84 -17.92 -5.82
CA LEU A 54 -15.17 -17.36 -4.64
C LEU A 54 -15.66 -18.01 -3.33
N LYS A 55 -16.95 -18.33 -3.24
CA LYS A 55 -17.55 -19.04 -2.10
C LYS A 55 -17.12 -20.51 -2.03
N GLU A 56 -17.00 -21.20 -3.17
CA GLU A 56 -16.45 -22.57 -3.22
C GLU A 56 -14.96 -22.62 -2.86
N LEU A 57 -14.23 -21.54 -3.17
CA LEU A 57 -12.81 -21.42 -2.84
C LEU A 57 -12.55 -21.40 -1.34
N VAL A 58 -13.37 -20.64 -0.62
CA VAL A 58 -13.35 -20.53 0.84
C VAL A 58 -13.55 -21.92 1.46
N ALA A 59 -14.55 -22.66 0.98
CA ALA A 59 -14.82 -24.03 1.44
C ALA A 59 -13.70 -25.04 1.10
N SER A 60 -12.99 -24.85 -0.01
CA SER A 60 -11.89 -25.73 -0.44
C SER A 60 -10.62 -25.60 0.42
N VAL A 61 -10.38 -24.44 1.04
CA VAL A 61 -9.19 -24.20 1.87
C VAL A 61 -9.42 -24.72 3.30
N GLU A 62 -10.66 -24.69 3.78
CA GLU A 62 -11.07 -25.28 5.07
C GLU A 62 -10.81 -26.78 5.15
N ALA A 63 -10.87 -27.49 4.00
CA ALA A 63 -10.61 -28.93 3.94
C ALA A 63 -9.13 -29.33 4.03
N ARG A 64 -8.19 -28.38 4.11
CA ARG A 64 -6.73 -28.64 4.11
C ARG A 64 -5.98 -28.17 5.36
N ILE A 65 -6.69 -27.73 6.40
CA ILE A 65 -6.07 -27.46 7.70
C ILE A 65 -6.04 -28.79 8.46
N PRO A 66 -4.86 -29.39 8.74
CA PRO A 66 -4.81 -30.60 9.55
C PRO A 66 -5.33 -30.28 10.94
N GLN A 67 -6.33 -31.03 11.41
CA GLN A 67 -6.62 -31.05 12.84
C GLN A 67 -5.44 -31.70 13.56
N GLU A 68 -4.89 -31.01 14.55
CA GLU A 68 -3.83 -31.52 15.40
C GLU A 68 -4.21 -32.89 15.98
N GLY A 69 -3.31 -33.87 15.82
CA GLY A 69 -3.44 -35.15 16.49
C GLY A 69 -2.64 -36.27 15.82
N GLU A 70 -1.31 -36.22 15.88
CA GLU A 70 -0.41 -37.33 16.22
C GLU A 70 1.04 -36.97 15.87
N ALA A 71 1.91 -37.00 16.89
CA ALA A 71 3.34 -36.83 16.72
C ALA A 71 3.94 -38.06 16.01
N ALA A 72 4.17 -37.95 14.71
CA ALA A 72 5.02 -38.89 13.98
C ALA A 72 6.49 -38.45 14.14
N GLN A 73 7.21 -39.18 14.99
CA GLN A 73 8.65 -39.07 15.14
C GLN A 73 9.32 -39.79 13.97
N THR A 74 9.73 -39.05 12.94
CA THR A 74 10.57 -39.58 11.86
C THR A 74 12.04 -39.33 12.19
N ASP A 75 12.76 -40.41 12.49
CA ASP A 75 14.22 -40.46 12.50
C ASP A 75 14.74 -40.16 11.08
N ILE A 76 15.45 -39.05 10.92
CA ILE A 76 16.19 -38.72 9.70
C ILE A 76 17.64 -39.17 9.90
N GLN A 77 18.01 -40.29 9.27
CA GLN A 77 19.41 -40.63 9.05
C GLN A 77 20.02 -39.68 8.01
N ALA A 78 21.11 -39.01 8.41
CA ALA A 78 21.94 -38.20 7.52
C ALA A 78 22.72 -39.11 6.56
N GLY A 79 22.22 -39.25 5.33
CA GLY A 79 23.00 -39.72 4.19
C GLY A 79 23.73 -38.54 3.54
N GLN A 80 25.06 -38.58 3.50
CA GLN A 80 25.87 -37.70 2.66
C GLN A 80 25.58 -38.03 1.19
N SER A 81 25.02 -37.07 0.46
CA SER A 81 24.91 -37.09 -1.00
C SER A 81 25.86 -36.07 -1.60
N ASP A 82 26.74 -36.54 -2.48
CA ASP A 82 27.67 -35.73 -3.28
C ASP A 82 26.92 -34.67 -4.09
N GLU A 83 27.31 -33.41 -3.91
CA GLU A 83 26.80 -32.25 -4.65
C GLU A 83 27.32 -32.28 -6.10
N ALA A 84 26.49 -32.72 -7.03
CA ALA A 84 26.66 -32.36 -8.43
C ALA A 84 26.28 -30.87 -8.60
N GLN A 85 27.26 -30.04 -8.97
CA GLN A 85 27.03 -28.65 -9.35
C GLN A 85 26.09 -28.58 -10.56
N GLY A 86 24.82 -28.30 -10.30
CA GLY A 86 23.84 -27.99 -11.32
C GLY A 86 24.17 -26.67 -12.03
N PRO A 87 23.70 -26.48 -13.28
CA PRO A 87 23.95 -25.28 -14.04
C PRO A 87 23.41 -24.04 -13.30
N GLU A 88 24.29 -23.05 -13.08
CA GLU A 88 23.95 -21.77 -12.48
C GLU A 88 22.81 -21.14 -13.27
N THR A 89 21.63 -21.06 -12.64
CA THR A 89 20.49 -20.35 -13.22
C THR A 89 20.85 -18.87 -13.28
N PRO A 90 20.72 -18.19 -14.44
CA PRO A 90 21.07 -16.79 -14.56
C PRO A 90 20.35 -15.97 -13.49
N ALA A 91 21.11 -15.19 -12.71
CA ALA A 91 20.54 -14.30 -11.71
C ALA A 91 19.51 -13.39 -12.36
N GLU A 92 18.26 -13.50 -11.93
CA GLU A 92 17.16 -12.69 -12.46
C GLU A 92 17.44 -11.20 -12.19
N PRO A 93 17.29 -10.32 -13.20
CA PRO A 93 17.63 -8.91 -13.05
C PRO A 93 16.82 -8.27 -11.93
N GLU A 94 17.51 -7.66 -10.97
CA GLU A 94 16.89 -6.98 -9.86
C GLU A 94 16.16 -5.72 -10.34
N ILE A 95 14.82 -5.77 -10.42
CA ILE A 95 14.02 -4.58 -10.73
C ILE A 95 14.17 -3.58 -9.58
N ILE A 96 14.83 -2.46 -9.86
CA ILE A 96 15.02 -1.35 -8.92
C ILE A 96 13.70 -0.57 -8.84
N PRO A 97 13.11 -0.37 -7.64
CA PRO A 97 11.89 0.42 -7.48
C PRO A 97 12.04 1.82 -8.07
N THR A 98 11.03 2.29 -8.81
CA THR A 98 11.09 3.63 -9.38
C THR A 98 10.71 4.65 -8.30
N VAL A 99 11.71 5.26 -7.68
CA VAL A 99 11.48 6.36 -6.73
C VAL A 99 11.12 7.62 -7.53
N LYS A 100 9.94 8.17 -7.28
CA LYS A 100 9.53 9.48 -7.80
C LYS A 100 9.65 10.54 -6.71
N GLN A 101 9.91 11.77 -7.14
CA GLN A 101 10.06 12.93 -6.27
C GLN A 101 9.00 13.98 -6.60
N LEU A 102 8.22 14.35 -5.60
CA LEU A 102 7.36 15.53 -5.62
C LEU A 102 8.12 16.68 -4.97
N VAL A 103 8.29 17.77 -5.70
CA VAL A 103 8.94 18.99 -5.20
C VAL A 103 7.88 20.06 -5.07
N ILE A 104 7.65 20.57 -3.87
CA ILE A 104 6.75 21.69 -3.64
C ILE A 104 7.58 22.88 -3.22
N TYR A 105 7.40 24.02 -3.88
CA TYR A 105 8.14 25.22 -3.54
C TYR A 105 7.28 26.47 -3.50
N THR A 106 7.67 27.43 -2.66
CA THR A 106 7.13 28.80 -2.62
C THR A 106 8.15 29.73 -3.26
N ASN A 107 7.68 30.83 -3.85
CA ASN A 107 8.54 31.86 -4.44
C ASN A 107 8.15 33.23 -3.86
N THR A 108 9.13 34.11 -3.72
CA THR A 108 8.98 35.47 -3.16
C THR A 108 9.04 36.58 -4.21
N ASP A 109 9.61 36.31 -5.38
CA ASP A 109 9.97 37.31 -6.40
C ASP A 109 8.75 37.78 -7.19
N ASN A 110 7.74 36.92 -7.34
CA ASN A 110 6.49 37.30 -7.98
C ASN A 110 5.44 37.67 -6.90
N ALA A 111 5.18 38.97 -6.74
CA ALA A 111 4.25 39.50 -5.74
C ALA A 111 2.82 38.92 -5.86
N ASN A 112 2.40 38.50 -7.06
CA ASN A 112 1.10 37.88 -7.31
C ASN A 112 1.09 36.36 -7.06
N LYS A 113 2.27 35.74 -6.93
CA LYS A 113 2.45 34.31 -6.69
C LYS A 113 3.30 34.05 -5.43
N LYS A 114 3.11 34.87 -4.41
CA LYS A 114 3.66 34.65 -3.06
C LYS A 114 2.63 34.02 -2.14
N LEU A 115 3.12 33.25 -1.16
CA LEU A 115 2.27 32.72 -0.09
C LEU A 115 2.00 33.83 0.94
N LYS A 116 0.73 34.15 1.19
CA LYS A 116 0.32 35.26 2.07
C LYS A 116 0.20 34.88 3.56
N LYS A 117 0.04 33.60 3.86
CA LYS A 117 -0.13 33.08 5.22
C LYS A 117 0.56 31.73 5.38
N ALA A 118 0.93 31.40 6.62
CA ALA A 118 1.40 30.05 6.92
C ALA A 118 0.34 29.03 6.48
N THR A 119 0.77 27.99 5.79
CA THR A 119 -0.12 27.00 5.19
C THR A 119 0.45 25.61 5.40
N ASN A 120 -0.35 24.72 5.97
CA ASN A 120 -0.05 23.30 6.00
C ASN A 120 -0.77 22.63 4.84
N ILE A 121 -0.05 21.77 4.13
CA ILE A 121 -0.57 20.94 3.07
C ILE A 121 -0.49 19.51 3.52
N VAL A 122 -1.57 18.77 3.34
CA VAL A 122 -1.55 17.32 3.45
C VAL A 122 -1.71 16.70 2.08
N PHE A 123 -0.99 15.60 1.87
CA PHE A 123 -1.19 14.72 0.73
C PHE A 123 -1.90 13.46 1.17
N THR A 124 -2.84 13.01 0.35
CA THR A 124 -3.54 11.74 0.50
C THR A 124 -3.35 10.91 -0.75
N LEU A 125 -3.27 9.60 -0.58
CA LEU A 125 -3.17 8.64 -1.68
C LEU A 125 -4.42 7.78 -1.72
N THR A 126 -4.89 7.50 -2.92
CA THR A 126 -6.13 6.74 -3.18
C THR A 126 -5.86 5.60 -4.16
N PRO A 127 -6.48 4.43 -3.96
CA PRO A 127 -6.31 3.28 -4.85
C PRO A 127 -7.13 3.50 -6.13
N PRO A 128 -6.92 2.69 -7.18
CA PRO A 128 -7.78 2.74 -8.35
C PRO A 128 -9.19 2.30 -7.98
N GLY A 129 -10.19 2.98 -8.57
CA GLY A 129 -11.60 2.61 -8.44
C GLY A 129 -12.33 3.17 -7.22
N SER A 130 -13.63 2.93 -7.19
CA SER A 130 -14.51 3.22 -6.04
C SER A 130 -14.50 2.04 -5.07
N PRO A 131 -14.67 2.25 -3.76
CA PRO A 131 -14.82 1.14 -2.84
C PRO A 131 -16.07 0.31 -3.18
N PRO A 132 -16.07 -0.99 -2.85
CA PRO A 132 -17.19 -1.89 -3.14
C PRO A 132 -18.54 -1.37 -2.62
N SER A 133 -18.53 -0.63 -1.51
CA SER A 133 -19.73 -0.09 -0.87
C SER A 133 -20.26 1.21 -1.49
N GLY A 134 -19.61 1.75 -2.53
CA GLY A 134 -19.95 3.04 -3.13
C GLY A 134 -19.67 4.27 -2.25
N LYS A 135 -19.17 4.08 -1.02
CA LYS A 135 -18.74 5.16 -0.11
C LYS A 135 -17.40 5.77 -0.58
N SER A 136 -16.84 6.71 0.15
CA SER A 136 -15.44 7.13 -0.06
C SER A 136 -14.49 6.23 0.74
N TRP A 137 -13.29 5.97 0.23
CA TRP A 137 -12.24 5.29 0.98
C TRP A 137 -11.92 6.04 2.29
N PRO A 138 -11.83 5.35 3.45
CA PRO A 138 -11.29 5.94 4.66
C PRO A 138 -9.83 6.34 4.43
N THR A 139 -9.61 7.63 4.21
CA THR A 139 -8.34 8.16 3.73
C THR A 139 -7.43 8.52 4.90
N ILE A 140 -6.17 8.11 4.82
CA ILE A 140 -5.14 8.43 5.80
C ILE A 140 -4.21 9.51 5.23
N VAL A 141 -3.82 10.47 6.07
CA VAL A 141 -2.83 11.49 5.69
C VAL A 141 -1.47 10.81 5.45
N TRP A 142 -0.99 10.87 4.22
CA TRP A 142 0.29 10.28 3.83
C TRP A 142 1.47 11.16 4.22
N LYS A 143 1.43 12.45 3.86
CA LYS A 143 2.49 13.43 4.15
C LYS A 143 1.89 14.76 4.58
N THR A 144 2.53 15.42 5.53
CA THR A 144 2.19 16.80 5.94
C THR A 144 3.38 17.72 5.72
N LEU A 145 3.16 18.83 5.02
CA LEU A 145 4.19 19.85 4.75
C LEU A 145 3.74 21.22 5.26
N GLN A 146 4.62 21.90 5.98
CA GLN A 146 4.39 23.27 6.44
C GLN A 146 5.18 24.27 5.59
N PHE A 147 4.49 25.34 5.18
CA PHE A 147 5.06 26.48 4.47
C PHE A 147 4.79 27.78 5.22
N LEU A 148 5.83 28.58 5.38
CA LEU A 148 5.79 29.89 6.01
C LEU A 148 5.63 30.99 4.95
N PRO A 149 4.91 32.09 5.27
CA PRO A 149 4.78 33.19 4.34
C PRO A 149 6.11 33.92 4.18
N LEU A 150 6.29 34.61 3.06
CA LEU A 150 7.45 35.48 2.78
C LEU A 150 8.83 34.78 2.79
N THR A 151 8.87 33.46 2.85
CA THR A 151 10.11 32.67 2.75
C THR A 151 10.06 31.80 1.51
N MET A 152 11.14 31.79 0.73
CA MET A 152 11.35 30.79 -0.31
C MET A 152 11.62 29.45 0.37
N MET A 153 10.69 28.53 0.24
CA MET A 153 10.78 27.19 0.81
C MET A 153 10.71 26.18 -0.32
N LYS A 154 11.48 25.11 -0.20
CA LYS A 154 11.40 23.94 -1.07
C LYS A 154 11.32 22.71 -0.18
N LYS A 155 10.32 21.87 -0.45
CA LYS A 155 10.06 20.63 0.26
C LYS A 155 9.98 19.50 -0.75
N ASP A 156 10.72 18.45 -0.48
CA ASP A 156 10.80 17.28 -1.33
C ASP A 156 10.07 16.12 -0.63
N CYS A 157 9.23 15.40 -1.37
CA CYS A 157 8.57 14.17 -0.94
C CYS A 157 8.94 13.06 -1.89
N ALA A 158 9.68 12.07 -1.39
CA ALA A 158 9.95 10.84 -2.11
C ALA A 158 8.75 9.89 -1.99
N TRP A 159 8.49 9.15 -3.06
CA TRP A 159 7.45 8.13 -3.14
C TRP A 159 7.98 6.96 -3.97
N SER A 160 7.71 5.74 -3.54
CA SER A 160 7.93 4.55 -4.35
C SER A 160 6.59 3.99 -4.80
N ASP A 161 6.59 3.31 -5.93
CA ASP A 161 5.45 2.53 -6.43
C ASP A 161 5.24 1.22 -5.66
N GLU A 162 6.09 0.93 -4.67
CA GLU A 162 5.92 -0.23 -3.81
C GLU A 162 4.79 -0.02 -2.81
N THR A 163 3.98 -1.07 -2.71
CA THR A 163 2.81 -1.08 -1.85
C THR A 163 2.87 -2.27 -0.93
N GLY A 164 2.10 -2.21 0.13
CA GLY A 164 2.03 -3.30 1.07
C GLY A 164 0.78 -3.24 1.90
N ILE A 165 0.51 -4.31 2.63
CA ILE A 165 -0.57 -4.40 3.59
C ILE A 165 0.06 -4.61 4.96
N SER A 166 -0.46 -3.94 5.97
CA SER A 166 -0.02 -4.15 7.35
C SER A 166 -1.21 -4.20 8.28
N ILE A 167 -1.09 -5.02 9.33
CA ILE A 167 -1.96 -4.89 10.50
C ILE A 167 -1.63 -3.56 11.15
N VAL A 168 -2.64 -2.78 11.53
CA VAL A 168 -2.45 -1.47 12.12
C VAL A 168 -3.08 -1.36 13.50
N ARG A 169 -2.45 -0.55 14.35
CA ARG A 169 -2.98 -0.16 15.65
C ARG A 169 -3.22 1.35 15.66
N GLU A 170 -4.32 1.78 16.25
CA GLU A 170 -4.58 3.19 16.51
C GLU A 170 -4.07 3.55 17.90
N LYS A 171 -3.28 4.63 17.99
CA LYS A 171 -2.82 5.18 19.27
C LYS A 171 -3.82 6.19 19.82
N ASP A 172 -3.65 6.58 21.09
CA ASP A 172 -4.53 7.51 21.82
C ASP A 172 -4.75 8.87 21.11
N ASN A 173 -3.81 9.28 20.24
CA ASN A 173 -3.88 10.51 19.45
C ASN A 173 -4.56 10.32 18.06
N SER A 174 -5.23 9.18 17.85
CA SER A 174 -5.82 8.74 16.58
C SER A 174 -4.84 8.58 15.42
N THR A 175 -3.54 8.39 15.69
CA THR A 175 -2.57 8.04 14.64
C THR A 175 -2.55 6.53 14.44
N ILE A 176 -2.57 6.12 13.18
CA ILE A 176 -2.54 4.72 12.75
C ILE A 176 -1.08 4.32 12.55
N HIS A 177 -0.62 3.31 13.27
CA HIS A 177 0.74 2.78 13.13
C HIS A 177 0.71 1.36 12.59
N PRO A 178 1.58 1.03 11.60
CA PRO A 178 1.79 -0.35 11.22
C PRO A 178 2.35 -1.14 12.40
N ASP A 179 1.88 -2.36 12.55
CA ASP A 179 2.40 -3.36 13.47
C ASP A 179 3.52 -4.17 12.79
N ASN A 180 4.11 -5.12 13.51
CA ASN A 180 5.17 -5.97 12.98
C ASN A 180 4.72 -6.84 11.79
N ALA A 181 3.45 -7.24 11.77
CA ALA A 181 2.86 -8.01 10.68
C ALA A 181 2.61 -7.12 9.44
N ARG A 182 3.38 -7.39 8.38
CA ARG A 182 3.40 -6.58 7.17
C ARG A 182 3.84 -7.38 5.95
N ILE A 183 3.22 -7.10 4.81
CA ILE A 183 3.49 -7.73 3.53
C ILE A 183 3.82 -6.65 2.52
N VAL A 184 4.95 -6.80 1.83
CA VAL A 184 5.29 -5.99 0.64
C VAL A 184 4.76 -6.69 -0.59
N ILE A 185 4.00 -5.97 -1.41
CA ILE A 185 3.49 -6.42 -2.69
C ILE A 185 4.44 -5.89 -3.75
N LYS A 186 5.35 -6.75 -4.23
CA LYS A 186 6.32 -6.36 -5.26
C LYS A 186 5.63 -6.31 -6.63
N PRO A 187 5.76 -5.20 -7.38
CA PRO A 187 5.14 -5.08 -8.71
C PRO A 187 5.72 -6.00 -9.80
N ARG A 188 6.76 -6.80 -9.50
CA ARG A 188 7.64 -7.46 -10.50
C ARG A 188 6.92 -8.25 -11.59
N HIS A 189 5.69 -8.71 -11.32
CA HIS A 189 4.90 -9.50 -12.27
C HIS A 189 3.44 -9.04 -12.38
N MET A 190 3.11 -7.91 -11.78
CA MET A 190 1.76 -7.37 -11.77
C MET A 190 1.69 -6.25 -12.80
N ALA A 191 0.88 -6.45 -13.84
CA ALA A 191 0.47 -5.34 -14.71
C ALA A 191 0.00 -4.18 -13.84
N VAL A 192 0.18 -2.94 -14.29
CA VAL A 192 -0.16 -1.69 -13.56
C VAL A 192 -1.65 -1.61 -13.15
N THR A 193 -2.47 -2.55 -13.63
CA THR A 193 -3.89 -2.75 -13.32
C THR A 193 -4.15 -3.86 -12.30
N ALA A 194 -3.13 -4.49 -11.74
CA ALA A 194 -3.30 -5.63 -10.86
C ALA A 194 -4.01 -5.21 -9.57
N GLN A 195 -4.99 -6.01 -9.19
CA GLN A 195 -5.69 -5.91 -7.93
C GLN A 195 -5.23 -7.08 -7.06
N PHE A 196 -5.11 -6.83 -5.77
CA PHE A 196 -4.92 -7.84 -4.74
C PHE A 196 -6.14 -7.88 -3.84
N GLY A 197 -6.49 -9.08 -3.43
CA GLY A 197 -7.53 -9.43 -2.48
C GLY A 197 -6.95 -9.68 -1.09
N LEU A 198 -7.56 -9.09 -0.08
CA LEU A 198 -7.31 -9.35 1.32
C LEU A 198 -8.56 -9.97 1.91
N ILE A 199 -8.43 -11.13 2.55
CA ILE A 199 -9.53 -11.79 3.26
C ILE A 199 -9.12 -11.96 4.72
N ASN A 200 -9.97 -11.51 5.64
CA ASN A 200 -9.78 -11.82 7.06
C ASN A 200 -10.38 -13.21 7.33
N LYS A 201 -9.52 -14.18 7.67
CA LYS A 201 -9.94 -15.54 8.07
C LYS A 201 -9.91 -15.75 9.59
N SER A 202 -9.60 -14.70 10.34
CA SER A 202 -9.62 -14.77 11.79
C SER A 202 -11.01 -14.40 12.31
N SER A 203 -11.45 -15.07 13.36
CA SER A 203 -12.61 -14.68 14.17
C SER A 203 -12.36 -13.39 14.97
N PHE A 204 -11.20 -12.77 14.81
CA PHE A 204 -10.79 -11.57 15.53
C PHE A 204 -10.96 -10.33 14.65
N SER A 205 -11.38 -9.25 15.29
CA SER A 205 -11.41 -7.93 14.65
C SER A 205 -10.00 -7.36 14.53
N SER A 206 -9.34 -7.62 13.40
CA SER A 206 -8.07 -7.00 13.05
C SER A 206 -8.30 -5.81 12.11
N ARG A 207 -7.52 -4.73 12.30
CA ARG A 207 -7.53 -3.59 11.40
C ARG A 207 -6.35 -3.68 10.45
N PHE A 208 -6.63 -3.54 9.16
CA PHE A 208 -5.62 -3.55 8.12
C PHE A 208 -5.54 -2.18 7.47
N ALA A 209 -4.36 -1.83 6.96
CA ALA A 209 -4.21 -0.66 6.11
C ALA A 209 -3.49 -1.04 4.82
N LEU A 210 -3.90 -0.40 3.73
CA LEU A 210 -3.05 -0.29 2.56
C LEU A 210 -1.94 0.72 2.88
N CYS A 211 -0.70 0.33 2.60
CA CYS A 211 0.49 1.10 2.85
C CYS A 211 1.25 1.37 1.55
N VAL A 212 1.93 2.52 1.52
CA VAL A 212 3.06 2.75 0.61
C VAL A 212 4.35 2.48 1.35
N VAL A 213 5.34 1.92 0.66
CA VAL A 213 6.67 1.66 1.23
C VAL A 213 7.60 2.84 0.97
N ASP A 214 7.96 3.56 2.02
CA ASP A 214 8.94 4.66 1.97
C ASP A 214 10.32 4.13 2.38
N ARG A 215 11.12 3.68 1.41
CA ARG A 215 12.48 3.15 1.65
C ARG A 215 13.48 4.19 2.15
N SER A 216 13.13 5.48 2.15
CA SER A 216 13.98 6.50 2.77
C SER A 216 13.87 6.53 4.29
N ARG A 217 12.84 5.87 4.85
CA ARG A 217 12.63 5.77 6.30
C ARG A 217 13.28 4.50 6.87
N PRO A 218 13.60 4.50 8.18
CA PRO A 218 14.02 3.29 8.88
C PRO A 218 13.02 2.14 8.70
N GLU A 219 13.49 0.90 8.81
CA GLU A 219 12.67 -0.27 8.53
C GLU A 219 11.41 -0.36 9.40
N SER A 220 11.48 0.09 10.66
CA SER A 220 10.36 0.17 11.60
C SER A 220 9.29 1.19 11.17
N ASP A 221 9.60 2.13 10.28
CA ASP A 221 8.74 3.23 9.87
C ASP A 221 8.48 3.31 8.37
N ARG A 222 8.99 2.35 7.59
CA ARG A 222 8.90 2.34 6.13
C ARG A 222 7.47 2.18 5.62
N PHE A 223 6.60 1.50 6.36
CA PHE A 223 5.20 1.33 5.96
C PHE A 223 4.39 2.57 6.33
N CYS A 224 3.99 3.33 5.33
CA CYS A 224 3.16 4.52 5.50
C CYS A 224 1.71 4.17 5.15
N PRO A 225 0.80 4.03 6.14
CA PRO A 225 -0.59 3.71 5.88
C PRO A 225 -1.27 4.87 5.13
N VAL A 226 -2.06 4.54 4.10
CA VAL A 226 -2.72 5.51 3.22
C VAL A 226 -4.23 5.30 3.12
N ILE A 227 -4.69 4.06 3.34
CA ILE A 227 -6.11 3.73 3.40
C ILE A 227 -6.33 2.79 4.57
N ASP A 228 -7.32 3.10 5.39
CA ASP A 228 -7.76 2.21 6.45
C ASP A 228 -8.79 1.24 5.88
N VAL A 229 -8.47 -0.05 5.91
CA VAL A 229 -9.33 -1.14 5.41
C VAL A 229 -10.23 -1.63 6.56
N ARG A 230 -10.76 -0.70 7.36
CA ARG A 230 -11.59 -1.02 8.55
C ARG A 230 -12.71 -2.00 8.18
N ASP A 231 -13.10 -2.78 9.20
CA ASP A 231 -14.33 -3.59 9.21
C ASP A 231 -14.36 -4.79 8.24
N LEU A 232 -13.19 -5.35 7.90
CA LEU A 232 -13.09 -6.69 7.30
C LEU A 232 -13.55 -7.73 8.33
N LYS A 233 -14.80 -8.18 8.22
CA LYS A 233 -15.32 -9.32 8.97
C LYS A 233 -14.68 -10.61 8.46
N GLU A 234 -14.87 -11.67 9.22
CA GLU A 234 -14.54 -13.03 8.77
C GLU A 234 -15.17 -13.27 7.38
N ASP A 235 -14.35 -13.74 6.45
CA ASP A 235 -14.69 -14.00 5.05
C ASP A 235 -15.02 -12.78 4.17
N ASP A 236 -14.93 -11.56 4.69
CA ASP A 236 -15.03 -10.38 3.84
C ASP A 236 -13.81 -10.31 2.91
N LEU A 237 -14.04 -10.09 1.62
CA LEU A 237 -13.01 -9.86 0.62
C LEU A 237 -12.87 -8.36 0.34
N PHE A 238 -11.69 -7.82 0.62
CA PHE A 238 -11.30 -6.50 0.20
C PHE A 238 -10.39 -6.60 -1.02
N MET A 239 -10.79 -5.95 -2.12
CA MET A 239 -9.95 -5.85 -3.31
C MET A 239 -9.48 -4.41 -3.52
N CYS A 240 -8.18 -4.22 -3.71
CA CYS A 240 -7.64 -2.95 -4.17
C CYS A 240 -6.38 -3.13 -5.01
N GLY A 241 -5.96 -2.06 -5.69
CA GLY A 241 -4.67 -1.99 -6.36
C GLY A 241 -3.74 -1.00 -5.66
N PRO A 242 -2.51 -0.85 -6.15
CA PRO A 242 -1.57 0.15 -5.66
C PRO A 242 -2.19 1.56 -5.67
N PRO A 243 -1.88 2.46 -4.73
CA PRO A 243 -2.38 3.83 -4.79
C PRO A 243 -1.99 4.52 -6.10
N VAL A 244 -2.97 5.01 -6.84
CA VAL A 244 -2.78 5.70 -8.13
C VAL A 244 -3.16 7.18 -8.08
N GLY A 245 -4.03 7.60 -7.17
CA GLY A 245 -4.52 8.98 -7.09
C GLY A 245 -3.86 9.77 -5.98
N LEU A 246 -3.17 10.86 -6.32
CA LEU A 246 -2.63 11.85 -5.38
C LEU A 246 -3.56 13.06 -5.31
N GLN A 247 -3.99 13.41 -4.10
CA GLN A 247 -4.74 14.62 -3.83
C GLN A 247 -4.04 15.43 -2.72
N ALA A 248 -4.20 16.75 -2.76
CA ALA A 248 -3.59 17.67 -1.81
C ALA A 248 -4.64 18.61 -1.23
N TYR A 249 -4.52 18.95 0.05
CA TYR A 249 -5.45 19.83 0.75
C TYR A 249 -4.68 20.83 1.62
N ALA A 250 -5.15 22.07 1.68
CA ALA A 250 -4.69 23.02 2.69
C ALA A 250 -5.50 22.79 3.98
N VAL A 251 -4.80 22.54 5.10
CA VAL A 251 -5.42 22.10 6.36
C VAL A 251 -4.92 22.90 7.58
N PRO A 252 -5.66 22.85 8.71
CA PRO A 252 -5.18 23.29 10.02
C PRO A 252 -3.87 22.61 10.46
N ALA A 253 -3.17 23.23 11.40
CA ALA A 253 -1.84 22.79 11.86
C ALA A 253 -1.85 21.53 12.75
N ASP A 254 -3.01 21.16 13.30
CA ASP A 254 -3.21 19.99 14.14
C ASP A 254 -3.43 18.69 13.35
N VAL A 255 -3.61 18.78 12.03
CA VAL A 255 -3.67 17.60 11.14
C VAL A 255 -2.27 17.03 10.94
N LYS A 256 -2.08 15.77 11.33
CA LYS A 256 -0.79 15.07 11.33
C LYS A 256 -0.79 13.89 10.35
N GLU A 257 0.41 13.47 9.95
CA GLU A 257 0.60 12.21 9.21
C GLU A 257 -0.05 11.04 9.96
N ARG A 258 -0.52 10.05 9.20
CA ARG A 258 -1.11 8.80 9.70
C ARG A 258 -2.42 8.93 10.47
N ARG A 259 -3.05 10.11 10.47
CA ARG A 259 -4.42 10.26 10.97
C ARG A 259 -5.41 10.02 9.84
N LEU A 260 -6.56 9.46 10.18
CA LEU A 260 -7.73 9.54 9.30
C LEU A 260 -8.08 11.01 9.06
N ILE A 261 -8.49 11.32 7.83
CA ILE A 261 -8.93 12.65 7.46
C ILE A 261 -10.27 12.58 6.71
N ASP A 262 -11.23 13.37 7.16
CA ASP A 262 -12.44 13.64 6.41
C ASP A 262 -12.15 14.70 5.34
N THR A 263 -11.85 14.24 4.13
CA THR A 263 -11.50 15.12 3.01
C THR A 263 -12.64 16.00 2.54
N SER A 264 -13.90 15.70 2.90
CA SER A 264 -15.05 16.53 2.51
C SER A 264 -15.05 17.91 3.18
N GLN A 265 -14.32 18.05 4.29
CA GLN A 265 -14.17 19.30 5.03
C GLN A 265 -13.17 20.26 4.39
N TYR A 266 -12.37 19.78 3.42
CA TYR A 266 -11.27 20.53 2.84
C TYR A 266 -11.43 20.68 1.34
N ARG A 267 -11.14 21.89 0.85
CA ARG A 267 -11.08 22.12 -0.59
C ARG A 267 -9.82 21.48 -1.18
N PRO A 268 -9.93 20.64 -2.22
CA PRO A 268 -8.75 20.08 -2.86
C PRO A 268 -7.97 21.17 -3.60
N LEU A 269 -6.64 21.07 -3.53
CA LEU A 269 -5.71 21.94 -4.25
C LEU A 269 -5.56 21.50 -5.71
N PHE A 270 -5.74 20.20 -6.01
CA PHE A 270 -5.88 19.73 -7.39
C PHE A 270 -7.36 19.58 -7.74
N PRO A 271 -7.85 20.14 -8.87
CA PRO A 271 -9.24 20.00 -9.28
C PRO A 271 -9.70 18.54 -9.42
N LYS A 272 -8.78 17.65 -9.77
CA LYS A 272 -8.96 16.20 -9.81
C LYS A 272 -7.70 15.54 -9.22
N PRO A 273 -7.82 14.35 -8.59
CA PRO A 273 -6.64 13.59 -8.17
C PRO A 273 -5.68 13.38 -9.34
N ILE A 274 -4.39 13.55 -9.08
CA ILE A 274 -3.33 13.34 -10.06
C ILE A 274 -3.03 11.85 -10.12
N ASP A 275 -2.99 11.29 -11.33
CA ASP A 275 -2.50 9.92 -11.52
C ASP A 275 -0.98 9.87 -11.31
N VAL A 276 -0.54 9.30 -10.17
CA VAL A 276 0.88 9.21 -9.80
C VAL A 276 1.70 8.39 -10.78
N ARG A 277 1.06 7.51 -11.57
CA ARG A 277 1.73 6.71 -12.60
C ARG A 277 2.21 7.57 -13.75
N THR A 278 1.46 8.63 -14.06
CA THR A 278 1.78 9.60 -15.13
C THR A 278 2.84 10.63 -14.73
N LEU A 279 3.22 10.66 -13.45
CA LEU A 279 4.25 11.58 -12.96
C LEU A 279 5.64 11.17 -13.46
N LYS A 280 6.42 12.18 -13.86
CA LYS A 280 7.85 12.04 -14.15
C LYS A 280 8.61 11.67 -12.88
N ALA A 281 9.84 11.17 -13.03
CA ALA A 281 10.75 10.87 -11.91
C ALA A 281 10.88 12.05 -10.93
N LYS A 282 10.81 13.28 -11.45
CA LYS A 282 10.71 14.50 -10.64
C LYS A 282 9.57 15.36 -11.17
N THR A 283 8.61 15.67 -10.31
CA THR A 283 7.49 16.56 -10.62
C THR A 283 7.48 17.72 -9.64
N THR A 284 7.46 18.94 -10.18
CA THR A 284 7.50 20.17 -9.38
C THR A 284 6.15 20.84 -9.35
N PHE A 285 5.79 21.35 -8.17
CA PHE A 285 4.60 22.15 -7.94
C PHE A 285 4.96 23.45 -7.25
N ARG A 286 4.34 24.53 -7.69
CA ARG A 286 4.46 25.85 -7.08
C ARG A 286 3.26 26.11 -6.17
N LEU A 287 3.54 26.45 -4.92
CA LEU A 287 2.54 26.83 -3.94
C LEU A 287 2.47 28.36 -3.79
N TYR A 288 1.27 28.94 -3.90
CA TYR A 288 1.07 30.37 -3.70
C TYR A 288 -0.36 30.73 -3.28
N SER A 289 -0.58 31.99 -2.90
CA SER A 289 -1.92 32.53 -2.64
C SER A 289 -2.43 33.32 -3.84
N HIS A 290 -3.47 32.82 -4.49
CA HIS A 290 -4.19 33.52 -5.56
C HIS A 290 -4.76 34.86 -5.05
N PRO A 291 -4.96 35.88 -5.92
CA PRO A 291 -5.57 37.16 -5.54
C PRO A 291 -6.90 37.02 -4.78
N SER A 292 -7.69 35.98 -5.10
CA SER A 292 -8.93 35.65 -4.38
C SER A 292 -8.75 35.10 -2.95
N GLY A 293 -7.53 35.10 -2.41
CA GLY A 293 -7.19 34.56 -1.09
C GLY A 293 -7.07 33.03 -1.02
N ARG A 294 -7.30 32.32 -2.12
CA ARG A 294 -7.21 30.86 -2.20
C ARG A 294 -5.76 30.42 -2.26
N VAL A 295 -5.43 29.32 -1.60
CA VAL A 295 -4.15 28.64 -1.79
C VAL A 295 -4.24 27.81 -3.07
N VAL A 296 -3.19 27.88 -3.90
CA VAL A 296 -3.11 27.18 -5.19
C VAL A 296 -1.80 26.42 -5.25
N LEU A 297 -1.87 25.19 -5.77
CA LEU A 297 -0.74 24.32 -6.04
C LEU A 297 -0.69 24.03 -7.54
N ASP A 298 0.12 24.79 -8.28
CA ASP A 298 0.22 24.68 -9.73
C ASP A 298 1.35 23.74 -10.13
N LYS A 299 1.07 22.83 -11.07
CA LYS A 299 2.09 21.98 -11.69
C LYS A 299 2.90 22.81 -12.70
N GLU A 300 4.23 22.65 -12.66
CA GLU A 300 5.15 23.23 -13.66
C GLU A 300 5.47 22.27 -14.80
#